data_AF-A0A3B9ARE4-F1
#
_entry.id   AF-A0A3B9ARE4-F1
#
_cell.length_a   1.000
_cell.length_b   1.000
_cell.length_c   1.000
_cell.angle_alpha   90.00
_cell.angle_beta   90.00
_cell.angle_gamma   90.00
#
_symmetry.space_group_name_H-M   'P 1'
#
loop_
_entity.id
_entity.type
_entity.pdbx_description
1 polymer ?
#
loop_
_entity_poly.entity_id
_entity_poly.type
_entity_poly.pdbx_seq_one_letter_code
_entity_poly.pdbx_strand_id
1 'polypeptide(L)'
;MFSVAAYRKYSNINNLHFGLKFKGLGAASSRRDNTDEMFINCWRAAFSAQYFPFSKSTSQGLYLQGDYNFASQFIQKYRNSDALEFDHQFAIDNSFTIGPGYQYPHKNRYAPAASIELDKASQQC
;
A
#
# COMPACT_ATOMS: atom_id res chain seq x y z
N MET A 1 -5.28 2.41 6.85
CA MET A 1 -4.77 1.96 5.54
C MET A 1 -5.00 0.47 5.42
N PHE A 2 -5.48 -0.02 4.28
CA PHE A 2 -5.61 -1.44 4.00
C PHE A 2 -4.77 -1.81 2.78
N SER A 3 -4.36 -3.07 2.68
CA SER A 3 -3.67 -3.57 1.51
C SER A 3 -4.11 -4.98 1.15
N VAL A 4 -4.09 -5.28 -0.14
CA VAL A 4 -4.31 -6.62 -0.71
C VAL A 4 -3.16 -6.89 -1.67
N ALA A 5 -2.59 -8.09 -1.59
CA ALA A 5 -1.48 -8.48 -2.44
C ALA A 5 -1.68 -9.88 -3.01
N ALA A 6 -1.23 -10.07 -4.24
CA ALA A 6 -1.20 -11.36 -4.91
C ALA A 6 0.25 -11.66 -5.30
N TYR A 7 0.82 -12.70 -4.70
CA TYR A 7 2.18 -13.15 -4.94
C TYR A 7 2.22 -14.46 -5.72
N ARG A 8 3.25 -14.61 -6.54
CA ARG A 8 3.59 -15.84 -7.25
C ARG A 8 5.03 -16.24 -6.94
N LYS A 9 5.20 -17.50 -6.57
CA LYS A 9 6.50 -18.17 -6.53
C LYS A 9 6.86 -18.68 -7.92
N TYR A 10 8.08 -18.42 -8.37
CA TYR A 10 8.64 -19.06 -9.56
C TYR A 10 9.49 -20.26 -9.15
N SER A 11 9.32 -21.40 -9.82
CA SER A 11 10.00 -22.66 -9.46
C SER A 11 11.52 -22.55 -9.50
N ASN A 12 12.05 -21.71 -10.39
CA ASN A 12 13.48 -21.59 -10.66
C ASN A 12 14.18 -20.58 -9.73
N ILE A 13 13.42 -19.84 -8.91
CA ILE A 13 13.96 -18.81 -8.03
C ILE A 13 13.56 -19.15 -6.59
N ASN A 14 14.53 -19.67 -5.84
CA ASN A 14 14.34 -19.98 -4.42
C ASN A 14 14.22 -18.69 -3.61
N ASN A 15 13.47 -18.78 -2.49
CA ASN A 15 13.36 -17.71 -1.50
C ASN A 15 12.74 -16.40 -1.99
N LEU A 16 12.24 -16.31 -3.23
CA LEU A 16 11.66 -15.08 -3.79
C LEU A 16 10.22 -15.26 -4.25
N HIS A 17 9.39 -14.28 -3.91
CA HIS A 17 8.04 -14.07 -4.39
C HIS A 17 7.96 -12.74 -5.12
N PHE A 18 7.23 -12.71 -6.22
CA PHE A 18 6.91 -11.47 -6.92
C PHE A 18 5.40 -11.34 -7.03
N GLY A 19 4.90 -10.11 -6.93
CA GLY A 19 3.47 -9.90 -6.87
C GLY A 19 3.06 -8.49 -7.22
N LEU A 20 1.74 -8.33 -7.28
CA LEU A 20 1.07 -7.05 -7.34
C LEU A 20 0.43 -6.77 -5.98
N LYS A 21 0.56 -5.53 -5.53
CA LYS A 21 0.00 -5.07 -4.26
C LYS A 21 -0.82 -3.81 -4.49
N PHE A 22 -2.01 -3.79 -3.91
CA PHE A 22 -2.87 -2.61 -3.87
C PHE A 22 -2.94 -2.10 -2.44
N LYS A 23 -2.77 -0.80 -2.25
CA LYS A 23 -2.91 -0.12 -0.95
C LYS A 23 -3.96 0.97 -1.08
N GLY A 24 -4.88 1.01 -0.13
CA GLY A 24 -5.95 2.00 -0.05
C GLY A 24 -5.96 2.68 1.31
N LEU A 25 -6.07 4.01 1.29
CA LEU A 25 -6.39 4.81 2.45
C LEU A 25 -7.64 5.62 2.10
N GLY A 26 -8.78 5.23 2.69
CA GLY A 26 -9.98 6.05 2.67
C GLY A 26 -9.98 7.01 3.86
N ALA A 27 -10.18 8.30 3.62
CA ALA A 27 -10.22 9.29 4.70
C ALA A 27 -11.50 9.21 5.55
N ALA A 28 -11.30 9.52 6.83
CA ALA A 28 -12.31 10.11 7.70
C ALA A 28 -12.27 11.64 7.57
N SER A 29 -13.42 12.31 7.70
CA SER A 29 -13.52 13.77 7.61
C SER A 29 -12.63 14.46 8.66
N SER A 30 -11.68 15.29 8.25
CA SER A 30 -11.03 16.22 9.17
C SER A 30 -11.72 17.57 9.08
N ARG A 31 -12.37 18.02 10.16
CA ARG A 31 -12.79 19.42 10.30
C ARG A 31 -11.56 20.26 10.54
N ARG A 32 -11.29 21.22 9.66
CA ARG A 32 -10.39 22.34 9.96
C ARG A 32 -11.26 23.49 10.47
N ASP A 33 -10.76 24.27 11.43
CA ASP A 33 -11.45 25.48 11.88
C ASP A 33 -11.78 26.37 10.67
N ASN A 34 -13.01 26.89 10.66
CA ASN A 34 -13.72 27.56 9.55
C ASN A 34 -14.11 26.66 8.38
N THR A 35 -15.35 26.13 8.43
CA THR A 35 -16.25 25.65 7.35
C THR A 35 -15.74 24.65 6.29
N ASP A 36 -14.46 24.32 6.27
CA ASP A 36 -13.84 23.47 5.24
C ASP A 36 -13.62 22.05 5.76
N GLU A 37 -14.33 21.09 5.15
CA GLU A 37 -14.06 19.67 5.34
C GLU A 37 -13.00 19.22 4.32
N MET A 38 -11.98 18.50 4.78
CA MET A 38 -10.98 17.88 3.91
C MET A 38 -11.11 16.35 3.95
N PHE A 39 -11.12 15.74 2.77
CA PHE A 39 -11.09 14.29 2.56
C PHE A 39 -9.84 13.91 1.76
N ILE A 40 -9.07 12.95 2.26
CA ILE A 40 -7.85 12.44 1.63
C ILE A 40 -8.06 10.98 1.22
N ASN A 41 -8.08 10.69 -0.08
CA ASN A 41 -8.15 9.31 -0.57
C ASN A 41 -6.87 8.99 -1.33
N CYS A 42 -6.08 8.05 -0.80
CA CYS A 42 -4.85 7.60 -1.46
C CYS A 42 -4.99 6.17 -1.95
N TRP A 43 -4.73 5.97 -3.24
CA TRP A 43 -4.74 4.66 -3.90
C TRP A 43 -3.37 4.39 -4.50
N ARG A 44 -2.79 3.22 -4.20
CA ARG A 44 -1.48 2.83 -4.72
C ARG A 44 -1.54 1.43 -5.28
N ALA A 45 -1.01 1.25 -6.48
CA ALA A 45 -0.72 -0.05 -7.04
C ALA A 45 0.80 -0.24 -7.06
N ALA A 46 1.30 -1.43 -6.76
CA ALA A 46 2.73 -1.65 -6.63
C ALA A 46 3.16 -2.99 -7.20
N PHE A 47 4.34 -3.01 -7.81
CA PHE A 47 5.11 -4.23 -7.98
C PHE A 47 5.83 -4.53 -6.67
N SER A 48 5.68 -5.74 -6.15
CA SER A 48 6.20 -6.14 -4.85
C SER A 48 7.06 -7.38 -4.99
N ALA A 49 8.22 -7.37 -4.33
CA ALA A 49 9.09 -8.52 -4.19
C ALA A 49 9.26 -8.85 -2.69
N GLN A 50 9.17 -10.13 -2.35
CA GLN A 50 9.42 -10.64 -1.00
C GLN A 50 10.53 -11.68 -1.02
N TYR A 51 11.51 -11.52 -0.14
CA TYR A 51 12.63 -12.43 0.06
C TYR A 51 12.53 -13.14 1.40
N PHE A 52 12.46 -14.47 1.39
CA PHE A 52 12.35 -15.33 2.57
C PHE A 52 13.69 -16.03 2.88
N PRO A 53 14.54 -15.49 3.77
CA PRO A 53 15.88 -16.05 4.01
C PRO A 53 15.88 -17.48 4.54
N PHE A 54 14.83 -17.88 5.27
CA PHE A 54 14.77 -19.17 5.96
C PHE A 54 13.70 -20.14 5.39
N SER A 55 13.11 -19.82 4.24
CA SER A 55 11.97 -20.58 3.70
C SER A 55 12.08 -20.78 2.20
N LYS A 56 12.61 -21.95 1.79
CA LYS A 56 12.70 -22.36 0.37
C LYS A 56 11.33 -22.54 -0.28
N SER A 57 10.32 -22.91 0.51
CA SER A 57 8.94 -23.00 0.03
C SER A 57 8.31 -21.63 -0.13
N THR A 58 8.90 -20.56 0.46
CA THR A 58 8.40 -19.18 0.44
C THR A 58 6.94 -19.08 0.87
N SER A 59 6.49 -20.02 1.72
CA SER A 59 5.08 -20.14 2.12
C SER A 59 4.83 -19.65 3.54
N GLN A 60 5.89 -19.33 4.28
CA GLN A 60 5.84 -18.99 5.69
C GLN A 60 7.16 -18.37 6.16
N GLY A 61 7.09 -17.62 7.27
CA GLY A 61 8.23 -17.14 8.02
C GLY A 61 8.54 -15.66 7.78
N LEU A 62 9.71 -15.26 8.26
CA LEU A 62 10.23 -13.91 8.08
C LEU A 62 10.55 -13.65 6.61
N TYR A 63 10.20 -12.46 6.15
CA TYR A 63 10.57 -11.96 4.82
C TYR A 63 11.05 -10.52 4.88
N LEU A 64 11.83 -10.15 3.87
CA LEU A 64 12.13 -8.77 3.54
C LEU A 64 11.34 -8.40 2.28
N GLN A 65 10.62 -7.29 2.31
CA GLN A 65 9.79 -6.81 1.20
C GLN A 65 10.35 -5.51 0.61
N GLY A 66 10.29 -5.40 -0.71
CA GLY A 66 10.46 -4.16 -1.45
C GLY A 66 9.30 -3.95 -2.42
N ASP A 67 8.69 -2.77 -2.38
CA ASP A 67 7.58 -2.37 -3.25
C ASP A 67 7.98 -1.14 -4.07
N TYR A 68 7.75 -1.20 -5.39
CA TYR A 68 7.73 -0.01 -6.24
C TYR A 68 6.29 0.38 -6.51
N ASN A 69 5.85 1.49 -5.94
CA ASN A 69 4.46 1.95 -5.94
C ASN A 69 4.25 3.01 -7.04
N PHE A 70 3.17 2.84 -7.80
CA PHE A 70 2.50 3.86 -8.58
C PHE A 70 1.33 4.37 -7.75
N ALA A 71 1.45 5.60 -7.26
CA ALA A 71 0.42 6.26 -6.48
C ALA A 71 -0.44 7.14 -7.39
N SER A 72 -1.75 6.89 -7.37
CA SER A 72 -2.76 7.85 -7.80
C SER A 72 -3.33 8.44 -6.52
N GLN A 73 -2.87 9.62 -6.14
CA GLN A 73 -3.39 10.35 -5.01
C GLN A 73 -4.58 11.19 -5.50
N PHE A 74 -5.76 10.93 -4.96
CA PHE A 74 -6.89 11.83 -5.11
C PHE A 74 -6.90 12.73 -3.88
N ILE A 75 -6.27 13.89 -4.02
CA ILE A 75 -6.15 14.85 -2.94
C ILE A 75 -7.33 15.80 -3.08
N GLN A 76 -8.15 15.76 -2.04
CA GLN A 76 -9.05 16.84 -1.67
C GLN A 76 -10.38 16.92 -2.43
N LYS A 77 -11.39 17.04 -1.58
CA LYS A 77 -12.69 17.61 -1.86
C LYS A 77 -12.79 18.74 -0.85
N TYR A 78 -12.42 19.96 -1.24
CA TYR A 78 -12.78 21.13 -0.44
C TYR A 78 -14.30 21.19 -0.48
N ARG A 79 -14.95 21.20 0.68
CA ARG A 79 -16.39 21.49 0.77
C ARG A 79 -16.54 22.82 1.48
N ASN A 80 -16.67 23.88 0.70
CA ASN A 80 -17.31 25.08 1.25
C ASN A 80 -18.81 24.74 1.35
N SER A 81 -19.28 24.46 2.56
CA SER A 81 -20.65 23.99 2.79
C SER A 81 -21.70 25.03 2.40
N ASP A 82 -21.33 26.31 2.35
CA ASP A 82 -22.22 27.42 1.99
C ASP A 82 -22.26 27.67 0.48
N ALA A 83 -21.15 27.42 -0.24
CA ALA A 83 -21.03 27.65 -1.69
C ALA A 83 -21.26 26.41 -2.57
N LEU A 84 -21.34 25.19 -1.99
CA LEU A 84 -21.45 23.91 -2.71
C LEU A 84 -20.34 23.66 -3.75
N GLU A 85 -19.19 24.31 -3.61
CA GLU A 85 -18.04 24.13 -4.51
C GLU A 85 -17.24 22.89 -4.13
N PHE A 86 -16.74 22.19 -5.16
CA PHE A 86 -15.92 20.99 -5.02
C PHE A 86 -14.67 21.12 -5.88
N ASP A 87 -13.54 21.36 -5.24
CA ASP A 87 -12.24 21.29 -5.91
C ASP A 87 -11.65 19.90 -5.76
N HIS A 88 -11.26 19.33 -6.91
CA HIS A 88 -10.60 18.02 -7.01
C HIS A 88 -9.16 18.21 -7.45
N GLN A 89 -8.22 17.83 -6.60
CA GLN A 89 -6.81 17.80 -6.96
C GLN A 89 -6.36 16.36 -7.19
N PHE A 90 -5.70 16.13 -8.32
CA PHE A 90 -5.12 14.83 -8.64
C PHE A 90 -3.61 14.95 -8.66
N ALA A 91 -2.94 14.06 -7.93
CA ALA A 91 -1.49 13.95 -7.93
C ALA A 91 -1.09 12.52 -8.25
N ILE A 92 -0.24 12.34 -9.25
CA ILE A 92 0.42 11.07 -9.53
C ILE A 92 1.81 11.14 -8.91
N ASP A 93 2.17 10.16 -8.11
CA ASP A 93 3.52 10.02 -7.55
C ASP A 93 4.00 8.58 -7.68
N ASN A 94 5.30 8.37 -7.62
CA ASN A 94 5.90 7.06 -7.46
C ASN A 94 6.66 7.00 -6.14
N SER A 95 6.52 5.91 -5.40
CA SER A 95 7.23 5.74 -4.13
C SER A 95 7.89 4.37 -4.03
N PHE A 96 8.95 4.29 -3.24
CA PHE A 96 9.59 3.01 -2.92
C PHE A 96 9.37 2.69 -1.45
N THR A 97 8.84 1.51 -1.18
CA THR A 97 8.64 1.01 0.18
C THR A 97 9.55 -0.18 0.44
N ILE A 98 10.19 -0.23 1.60
CA ILE A 98 10.96 -1.40 2.04
C ILE A 98 10.57 -1.75 3.47
N GLY A 99 10.62 -3.03 3.81
CA GLY A 99 10.55 -3.40 5.22
C GLY A 99 10.40 -4.89 5.49
N PRO A 100 10.59 -5.29 6.75
CA PRO A 100 10.44 -6.67 7.16
C PRO A 100 8.97 -7.04 7.36
N GLY A 101 8.67 -8.33 7.23
CA GLY A 101 7.38 -8.87 7.61
C GLY A 101 7.45 -10.35 7.98
N TYR A 102 6.31 -10.87 8.39
CA TYR A 102 6.12 -12.27 8.74
C TYR A 102 4.87 -12.79 8.08
N GLN A 103 5.00 -13.88 7.33
CA GLN A 103 3.88 -14.59 6.72
C GLN A 103 3.52 -15.80 7.57
N TYR A 104 2.27 -15.88 8.01
CA TYR A 104 1.77 -17.01 8.76
C TYR A 104 1.43 -18.17 7.82
N PRO A 105 1.88 -19.42 8.11
CA PRO A 105 1.55 -20.57 7.30
C PRO A 105 0.05 -20.82 7.29
N HIS A 106 -0.52 -20.96 6.10
CA HIS A 106 -1.90 -21.37 5.94
C HIS A 106 -2.01 -22.48 4.89
N LYS A 107 -2.94 -23.41 5.11
CA LYS A 107 -3.10 -24.61 4.28
C LYS A 107 -3.75 -24.33 2.91
N ASN A 108 -4.37 -23.15 2.76
CA ASN A 108 -5.08 -22.75 1.55
C ASN A 108 -4.28 -21.71 0.75
N ARG A 109 -4.78 -21.35 -0.44
CA ARG A 109 -4.16 -20.40 -1.39
C ARG A 109 -3.94 -18.98 -0.86
N TYR A 110 -4.36 -18.69 0.36
CA TYR A 110 -4.26 -17.38 1.01
C TYR A 110 -3.48 -17.52 2.30
N ALA A 111 -2.53 -16.62 2.55
CA ALA A 111 -1.78 -16.56 3.79
C ALA A 111 -1.84 -15.14 4.34
N PRO A 112 -2.26 -14.94 5.60
CA PRO A 112 -2.15 -13.63 6.22
C PRO A 112 -0.68 -13.29 6.47
N ALA A 113 -0.34 -12.03 6.25
CA ALA A 113 1.00 -11.49 6.47
C ALA A 113 0.90 -10.16 7.22
N ALA A 114 1.88 -9.93 8.08
CA ALA A 114 2.06 -8.66 8.76
C ALA A 114 3.43 -8.09 8.37
N SER A 115 3.47 -6.83 7.96
CA SER A 115 4.71 -6.13 7.60
C SER A 115 4.79 -4.76 8.25
N ILE A 116 6.02 -4.35 8.54
CA ILE A 116 6.36 -2.96 8.81
C ILE A 116 6.86 -2.38 7.50
N GLU A 117 6.31 -1.25 7.09
CA GLU A 117 6.61 -0.62 5.81
C GLU A 117 7.21 0.76 6.03
N LEU A 118 8.45 0.95 5.59
CA LEU A 118 9.11 2.24 5.54
C LEU A 118 8.95 2.78 4.14
N ASP A 119 8.17 3.85 4.01
CA ASP A 119 7.87 4.48 2.73
C ASP A 119 8.77 5.69 2.51
N LYS A 120 9.52 5.67 1.40
CA LYS A 120 10.22 6.84 0.89
C LYS A 120 9.45 7.33 -0.33
N ALA A 121 8.50 8.22 -0.08
CA ALA A 121 7.73 8.91 -1.12
C ALA A 121 8.36 10.28 -1.43
N SER A 122 8.21 10.74 -2.68
CA SER A 122 8.61 12.10 -3.05
C SER A 122 7.62 13.14 -2.52
N GLN A 123 6.35 12.73 -2.36
CA GLN A 123 5.31 13.45 -1.64
C GLN A 123 4.55 12.50 -0.70
N GLN A 124 4.45 12.86 0.58
CA GLN A 124 3.73 12.05 1.58
C GLN A 124 2.21 12.24 1.43
N CYS A 125 1.49 11.14 1.16
CA CYS A 125 0.31 10.82 1.97
C CYS A 125 0.85 10.26 3.30
#